data_AF-A0A1U7P4L6-F1
#
_entry.id   AF-A0A1U7P4L6-F1
#
_cell.length_a   1.000
_cell.length_b   1.000
_cell.length_c   1.000
_cell.angle_alpha   90.00
_cell.angle_beta   90.00
_cell.angle_gamma   90.00
#
_symmetry.space_group_name_H-M   'P 1'
#
loop_
_entity.id
_entity.type
_entity.pdbx_description
1 polymer ?
#
loop_
_entity_poly.entity_id
_entity_poly.type
_entity_poly.pdbx_seq_one_letter_code
_entity_poly.pdbx_strand_id
1 'polypeptide(L)'
;MRTSVLLLALLAGATHSGALLNSIPPTPPLFAFAAASVPDCHLNVFPDYTLGFAYQAFLQPSSDCLFTVSLRVRKTSTISRKRNGAPYQPIIPDGSARYGGVYSWTLGKYGGTVPRRELWTSYSWKWQWLDGEVWRDGVEP
;
A
#
# COMPACT_ATOMS: atom_id res chain seq x y z
N MET A 1 61.13 -51.95 26.81
CA MET A 1 60.07 -52.61 26.01
C MET A 1 59.81 -51.71 24.80
N ARG A 2 60.32 -52.11 23.61
CA ARG A 2 59.54 -52.55 22.43
C ARG A 2 58.70 -51.41 21.82
N THR A 3 58.76 -51.03 20.55
CA THR A 3 59.59 -51.36 19.38
C THR A 3 59.21 -50.33 18.30
N SER A 4 60.15 -49.95 17.44
CA SER A 4 59.95 -49.12 16.23
C SER A 4 59.00 -49.72 15.20
N VAL A 5 58.47 -48.87 14.29
CA VAL A 5 58.43 -48.95 12.80
C VAL A 5 57.43 -47.86 12.33
N LEU A 6 57.85 -46.69 11.87
CA LEU A 6 58.24 -46.27 10.50
C LEU A 6 57.19 -46.47 9.37
N LEU A 7 56.87 -45.34 8.73
CA LEU A 7 56.79 -45.06 7.28
C LEU A 7 55.43 -44.61 6.68
N LEU A 8 55.44 -43.36 6.18
CA LEU A 8 54.85 -42.74 4.95
C LEU A 8 53.49 -43.24 4.42
N ALA A 9 52.56 -42.42 3.91
CA ALA A 9 52.72 -41.36 2.90
C ALA A 9 51.43 -40.52 2.74
N LEU A 10 51.60 -39.39 2.04
CA LEU A 10 50.68 -38.36 1.57
C LEU A 10 49.28 -38.81 1.10
N LEU A 11 48.29 -37.93 1.24
CA LEU A 11 47.52 -37.37 0.12
C LEU A 11 46.72 -36.12 0.53
N ALA A 12 46.84 -35.08 -0.29
CA ALA A 12 46.19 -33.79 -0.19
C ALA A 12 44.68 -33.86 -0.45
N GLY A 13 43.93 -32.87 0.06
CA GLY A 13 42.55 -32.66 -0.37
C GLY A 13 41.80 -31.69 0.53
N ALA A 14 41.83 -30.41 0.17
CA ALA A 14 41.05 -29.37 0.80
C ALA A 14 39.55 -29.70 0.78
N THR A 15 38.94 -29.71 1.97
CA THR A 15 37.50 -29.86 2.16
C THR A 15 36.77 -28.60 1.69
N HIS A 16 36.28 -28.59 0.46
CA HIS A 16 35.18 -27.73 0.06
C HIS A 16 33.91 -28.58 0.03
N SER A 17 33.13 -28.51 1.11
CA SER A 17 31.77 -29.02 1.18
C SER A 17 30.85 -28.12 0.36
N GLY A 18 30.91 -28.24 -0.97
CA GLY A 18 29.90 -27.71 -1.88
C GLY A 18 28.73 -28.67 -1.92
N ALA A 19 27.78 -28.53 -1.01
CA ALA A 19 26.51 -29.26 -1.06
C ALA A 19 25.73 -28.81 -2.32
N LEU A 20 25.58 -29.75 -3.25
CA LEU A 20 24.60 -29.69 -4.33
C LEU A 20 23.20 -29.99 -3.78
N LEU A 21 22.21 -29.46 -4.51
CA LEU A 21 20.77 -29.80 -4.50
C LEU A 21 19.90 -29.06 -3.47
N ASN A 22 19.23 -28.01 -3.95
CA ASN A 22 17.80 -28.21 -4.23
C ASN A 22 17.29 -27.22 -5.27
N SER A 23 17.04 -27.77 -6.44
CA SER A 23 16.16 -27.27 -7.48
C SER A 23 14.76 -26.98 -6.90
N ILE A 24 14.55 -25.74 -6.46
CA ILE A 24 13.22 -25.18 -6.29
C ILE A 24 12.88 -24.57 -7.65
N PRO A 25 11.89 -25.07 -8.41
CA PRO A 25 11.40 -24.33 -9.57
C PRO A 25 10.94 -22.95 -9.08
N PRO A 26 11.20 -21.85 -9.81
CA PRO A 26 10.72 -20.54 -9.39
C PRO A 26 9.20 -20.61 -9.29
N THR A 27 8.68 -20.70 -8.07
CA THR A 27 7.27 -20.54 -7.78
C THR A 27 6.88 -19.21 -8.43
N PRO A 28 5.93 -19.17 -9.38
CA PRO A 28 5.45 -17.89 -9.85
C PRO A 28 4.93 -17.14 -8.62
N PRO A 29 5.28 -15.86 -8.43
CA PRO A 29 4.74 -15.10 -7.31
C PRO A 29 3.22 -15.14 -7.43
N LEU A 30 2.57 -15.81 -6.46
CA LEU A 30 1.13 -15.80 -6.31
C LEU A 30 0.72 -14.33 -6.13
N PHE A 31 0.14 -13.78 -7.18
CA PHE A 31 -0.57 -12.52 -7.20
C PHE A 31 0.21 -11.32 -6.64
N ALA A 32 1.20 -10.85 -7.41
CA ALA A 32 1.36 -9.40 -7.50
C ALA A 32 0.09 -8.86 -8.18
N PHE A 33 -0.93 -8.53 -7.38
CA PHE A 33 -1.98 -7.60 -7.80
C PHE A 33 -1.29 -6.23 -7.94
N ALA A 34 -0.51 -6.05 -9.02
CA ALA A 34 -0.49 -4.76 -9.66
C ALA A 34 -1.97 -4.52 -9.97
N ALA A 35 -2.62 -3.68 -9.18
CA ALA A 35 -3.94 -3.19 -9.48
C ALA A 35 -3.77 -2.46 -10.82
N ALA A 36 -3.92 -3.21 -11.91
CA ALA A 36 -4.04 -2.65 -13.23
C ALA A 36 -5.14 -1.61 -13.08
N SER A 37 -4.80 -0.35 -13.34
CA SER A 37 -5.76 0.73 -13.31
C SER A 37 -6.85 0.34 -14.29
N VAL A 38 -7.98 -0.12 -13.73
CA VAL A 38 -9.16 -0.40 -14.54
C VAL A 38 -9.53 0.95 -15.11
N PRO A 39 -9.47 1.16 -16.44
CA PRO A 39 -9.90 2.42 -17.02
C PRO A 39 -11.30 2.71 -16.49
N ASP A 40 -11.49 3.93 -15.99
CA ASP A 40 -12.72 4.42 -15.35
C ASP A 40 -12.98 3.99 -13.90
N CYS A 41 -12.14 3.17 -13.25
CA CYS A 41 -12.25 2.96 -11.80
C CYS A 41 -11.63 4.12 -11.02
N HIS A 42 -12.46 5.03 -10.52
CA HIS A 42 -12.04 6.23 -9.77
C HIS A 42 -12.80 6.38 -8.43
N LEU A 43 -12.39 7.38 -7.65
CA LEU A 43 -13.07 7.79 -6.41
C LEU A 43 -14.12 8.87 -6.69
N ASN A 44 -15.36 8.61 -6.31
CA ASN A 44 -16.42 9.62 -6.22
C ASN A 44 -16.48 10.21 -4.80
N VAL A 45 -16.66 11.52 -4.73
CA VAL A 45 -16.77 12.30 -3.50
C VAL A 45 -18.12 12.99 -3.49
N PHE A 46 -19.02 12.51 -2.64
CA PHE A 46 -20.36 13.09 -2.50
C PHE A 46 -20.41 13.95 -1.23
N PRO A 47 -20.76 15.24 -1.34
CA PRO A 47 -20.98 16.07 -0.17
C PRO A 47 -22.35 15.76 0.46
N ASP A 48 -22.36 15.19 1.66
CA ASP A 48 -23.55 15.11 2.51
C ASP A 48 -23.65 16.41 3.32
N TYR A 49 -24.37 17.38 2.75
CA TYR A 49 -24.39 18.76 3.20
C TYR A 49 -24.92 18.90 4.62
N THR A 50 -24.07 19.42 5.51
CA THR A 50 -24.44 19.73 6.90
C THR A 50 -24.40 21.24 7.16
N LEU A 51 -23.42 21.96 6.59
CA LEU A 51 -23.20 23.41 6.69
C LEU A 51 -22.58 23.92 5.37
N GLY A 52 -22.88 25.14 4.92
CA GLY A 52 -22.54 25.63 3.56
C GLY A 52 -21.06 25.55 3.11
N PHE A 53 -20.11 25.34 4.02
CA PHE A 53 -18.68 25.13 3.75
C PHE A 53 -18.09 23.89 4.44
N ALA A 54 -18.90 23.16 5.22
CA ALA A 54 -18.50 21.97 5.96
C ALA A 54 -19.56 20.87 5.81
N TYR A 55 -19.16 19.71 5.30
CA TYR A 55 -20.05 18.60 4.97
C TYR A 55 -19.47 17.27 5.45
N GLN A 56 -20.29 16.23 5.56
CA GLN A 56 -19.79 14.87 5.72
C GLN A 56 -19.51 14.30 4.33
N ALA A 57 -18.28 13.88 4.05
CA ALA A 57 -17.93 13.34 2.74
C ALA A 57 -18.35 11.87 2.69
N PHE A 58 -19.26 11.53 1.78
CA PHE A 58 -19.53 10.15 1.42
C PHE A 58 -18.62 9.75 0.26
N LEU A 59 -17.71 8.81 0.52
CA LEU A 59 -16.77 8.31 -0.46
C LEU A 59 -17.24 6.99 -1.04
N GLN A 60 -17.19 6.87 -2.36
CA GLN A 60 -17.56 5.64 -3.04
C GLN A 60 -16.62 5.39 -4.23
N PRO A 61 -16.11 4.18 -4.42
CA PRO A 61 -15.56 3.80 -5.72
C PRO A 61 -16.63 3.94 -6.79
N SER A 62 -16.26 4.42 -7.98
CA SER A 62 -17.14 4.47 -9.15
C SER A 62 -17.80 3.11 -9.45
N SER A 63 -18.93 3.13 -10.15
CA SER A 63 -19.66 1.90 -10.53
C SER A 63 -18.80 0.91 -11.30
N ASP A 64 -17.87 1.44 -12.09
CA ASP A 64 -16.98 0.71 -13.01
C ASP A 64 -15.85 -0.03 -12.27
N CYS A 65 -15.62 0.31 -10.99
CA CYS A 65 -14.74 -0.47 -10.14
C CYS A 65 -15.30 -1.88 -9.90
N LEU A 66 -14.47 -2.89 -10.18
CA LEU A 66 -14.72 -4.28 -9.83
C LEU A 66 -14.96 -4.42 -8.31
N PHE A 67 -15.84 -5.35 -7.92
CA PHE A 67 -16.21 -5.57 -6.52
C PHE A 67 -15.04 -6.07 -5.64
N THR A 68 -14.00 -6.64 -6.24
CA THR A 68 -12.77 -7.07 -5.54
C THR A 68 -11.76 -5.95 -5.35
N VAL A 69 -11.93 -4.80 -6.01
CA VAL A 69 -10.98 -3.69 -5.96
C VAL A 69 -11.22 -2.87 -4.69
N SER A 70 -10.11 -2.56 -4.01
CA SER A 70 -10.08 -1.57 -2.94
C SER A 70 -9.14 -0.43 -3.34
N LEU A 71 -9.65 0.79 -3.30
CA LEU A 71 -8.89 2.01 -3.51
C LEU A 71 -8.13 2.38 -2.25
N ARG A 72 -6.87 2.79 -2.41
CA ARG A 72 -6.18 3.55 -1.36
C ARG A 72 -6.54 5.01 -1.52
N VAL A 73 -7.11 5.61 -0.48
CA VAL A 73 -7.61 6.99 -0.49
C VAL A 73 -6.92 7.80 0.59
N ARG A 74 -6.74 9.10 0.37
CA ARG A 74 -6.16 9.99 1.37
C ARG A 74 -6.80 11.36 1.35
N LYS A 75 -6.72 12.02 2.50
CA LYS A 75 -7.05 13.43 2.68
C LYS A 75 -5.76 14.24 2.55
N THR A 76 -5.78 15.30 1.75
CA THR A 76 -4.67 16.23 1.63
C THR A 76 -5.14 17.66 1.85
N SER A 77 -4.37 18.46 2.58
CA SER A 77 -4.71 19.86 2.79
C SER A 77 -4.45 20.67 1.52
N THR A 78 -5.38 21.54 1.16
CA THR A 78 -5.24 22.51 0.07
C THR A 78 -4.53 23.79 0.54
N ILE A 79 -4.56 24.07 1.84
CA ILE A 79 -4.05 25.32 2.44
C ILE A 79 -2.80 25.14 3.30
N SER A 80 -2.53 23.93 3.80
CA SER A 80 -1.41 23.63 4.68
C SER A 80 -0.38 22.72 4.01
N ARG A 81 0.91 23.03 4.23
CA ARG A 81 2.05 22.29 3.67
C ARG A 81 3.01 21.84 4.77
N LYS A 82 3.69 20.72 4.55
CA LYS A 82 4.83 20.25 5.34
C LYS A 82 6.05 21.12 5.06
N ARG A 83 7.10 20.98 5.88
CA ARG A 83 8.37 21.73 5.75
C ARG A 83 8.99 21.64 4.35
N ASN A 84 8.84 20.50 3.67
CA ASN A 84 9.36 20.27 2.31
C ASN A 84 8.43 20.78 1.19
N GLY A 85 7.38 21.54 1.52
CA GLY A 85 6.44 22.08 0.54
C GLY A 85 5.35 21.09 0.08
N ALA A 86 5.41 19.81 0.48
CA ALA A 86 4.34 18.86 0.17
C ALA A 86 3.05 19.20 0.94
N PRO A 87 1.85 18.95 0.38
CA PRO A 87 0.59 19.11 1.11
C PRO A 87 0.60 18.34 2.45
N TYR A 88 -0.04 18.88 3.48
CA TYR A 88 -0.23 18.16 4.73
C TYR A 88 -1.19 16.97 4.55
N GLN A 89 -0.88 15.83 5.19
CA GLN A 89 -1.77 14.67 5.31
C GLN A 89 -1.92 14.29 6.77
N PRO A 90 -3.13 13.94 7.24
CA PRO A 90 -3.34 13.45 8.59
C PRO A 90 -2.65 12.09 8.79
N ILE A 91 -2.03 11.91 9.95
CA ILE A 91 -1.43 10.63 10.37
C ILE A 91 -2.52 9.74 10.94
N ILE A 92 -2.55 8.48 10.51
CA ILE A 92 -3.52 7.48 10.98
C ILE A 92 -2.96 6.77 12.23
N PRO A 93 -3.78 6.46 13.26
CA PRO A 93 -3.33 6.04 14.60
C PRO A 93 -2.35 4.87 14.70
N ASP A 94 -2.23 4.02 13.67
CA ASP A 94 -1.25 2.92 13.66
C ASP A 94 -0.50 2.74 12.32
N GLY A 95 -0.84 3.54 11.30
CA GLY A 95 -0.26 3.46 9.96
C GLY A 95 -0.26 2.07 9.30
N SER A 96 -1.09 1.14 9.78
CA SER A 96 -1.03 -0.27 9.37
C SER A 96 -1.58 -0.50 7.97
N ALA A 97 -1.24 -1.67 7.39
CA ALA A 97 -1.73 -2.09 6.08
C ALA A 97 -3.27 -2.16 6.01
N ARG A 98 -3.96 -2.36 7.15
CA ARG A 98 -5.42 -2.30 7.25
C ARG A 98 -5.98 -0.95 6.82
N TYR A 99 -5.32 0.14 7.22
CA TYR A 99 -5.66 1.47 6.75
C TYR A 99 -5.03 1.74 5.38
N GLY A 100 -4.05 0.96 4.95
CA GLY A 100 -3.33 1.24 3.72
C GLY A 100 -2.16 2.19 3.96
N GLY A 101 -1.69 2.35 5.20
CA GLY A 101 -0.46 3.07 5.53
C GLY A 101 -0.65 4.30 6.43
N VAL A 102 0.45 4.99 6.71
CA VAL A 102 0.53 6.14 7.64
C VAL A 102 -0.40 7.31 7.25
N TYR A 103 -0.69 7.49 5.96
CA TYR A 103 -1.36 8.67 5.41
C TYR A 103 -2.54 8.36 4.47
N SER A 104 -3.06 7.14 4.49
CA SER A 104 -4.15 6.73 3.60
C SER A 104 -5.04 5.69 4.25
N TRP A 105 -6.30 5.65 3.82
CA TRP A 105 -7.33 4.68 4.17
C TRP A 105 -7.57 3.70 3.00
N THR A 106 -8.22 2.58 3.29
CA THR A 106 -8.65 1.58 2.30
C THR A 106 -10.15 1.71 2.10
N LEU A 107 -10.60 1.78 0.85
CA LEU A 107 -12.01 1.92 0.48
C LEU A 107 -12.39 0.94 -0.63
N GLY A 108 -13.29 0.01 -0.35
CA GLY A 108 -13.89 -0.90 -1.33
C GLY A 108 -15.37 -0.58 -1.58
N LYS A 109 -16.00 -1.36 -2.47
CA LYS A 109 -17.39 -1.14 -2.93
C LYS A 109 -18.43 -1.20 -1.79
N TYR A 110 -18.17 -2.00 -0.75
CA TYR A 110 -19.10 -2.24 0.36
C TYR A 110 -18.66 -1.65 1.70
N GLY A 111 -17.53 -0.95 1.74
CA GLY A 111 -17.01 -0.38 2.98
C GLY A 111 -15.53 -0.09 2.93
N GLY A 112 -15.00 0.43 4.03
CA GLY A 112 -13.61 0.81 4.14
C GLY A 112 -13.21 1.21 5.55
N THR A 113 -11.98 1.67 5.69
CA THR A 113 -11.43 2.18 6.94
C THR A 113 -11.52 3.70 7.05
N VAL A 114 -12.11 4.35 6.05
CA VAL A 114 -12.38 5.79 6.04
C VAL A 114 -13.38 6.14 7.17
N PRO A 115 -13.08 7.15 8.02
CA PRO A 115 -14.02 7.63 9.02
C PRO A 115 -15.32 8.14 8.41
N ARG A 116 -16.46 7.56 8.81
CA ARG A 116 -17.79 7.85 8.21
C ARG A 116 -18.42 9.17 8.63
N ARG A 117 -18.00 9.75 9.75
CA ARG A 117 -18.66 10.92 10.39
C ARG A 117 -17.71 12.09 10.63
N GLU A 118 -16.57 12.09 9.96
CA GLU A 118 -15.67 13.24 10.05
C GLU A 118 -16.28 14.40 9.25
N LEU A 119 -16.13 15.63 9.74
CA LEU A 119 -16.51 16.83 9.00
C LEU A 119 -15.39 17.22 8.03
N TRP A 120 -15.80 17.65 6.84
CA TRP A 120 -14.93 17.97 5.72
C TRP A 120 -15.24 19.36 5.21
N THR A 121 -14.22 20.12 4.84
CA THR A 121 -14.41 21.42 4.20
C THR A 121 -13.69 21.37 2.85
N SER A 122 -14.40 21.54 1.74
CA SER A 122 -13.79 21.58 0.40
C SER A 122 -12.75 22.69 0.26
N TYR A 123 -12.86 23.76 1.05
CA TYR A 123 -11.89 24.85 1.04
C TYR A 123 -10.50 24.45 1.56
N SER A 124 -10.41 23.64 2.62
CA SER A 124 -9.13 23.35 3.30
C SER A 124 -8.60 21.92 3.09
N TRP A 125 -9.41 21.06 2.48
CA TRP A 125 -9.12 19.64 2.27
C TRP A 125 -9.63 19.14 0.92
N LYS A 126 -8.88 18.21 0.34
CA LYS A 126 -9.32 17.44 -0.81
C LYS A 126 -9.05 15.95 -0.64
N TRP A 127 -9.92 15.15 -1.24
CA TRP A 127 -9.78 13.70 -1.32
C TRP A 127 -8.99 13.29 -2.56
N GLN A 128 -8.11 12.32 -2.39
CA GLN A 128 -7.34 11.74 -3.46
C GLN A 128 -7.37 10.21 -3.37
N TRP A 129 -7.19 9.55 -4.50
CA TRP A 129 -7.03 8.10 -4.58
C TRP A 129 -5.75 7.74 -5.34
N LEU A 130 -5.18 6.58 -5.03
CA LEU A 130 -3.96 6.09 -5.66
C LEU A 130 -4.31 5.28 -6.90
N ASP A 131 -4.00 5.82 -8.06
CA ASP A 131 -4.10 5.21 -9.39
C ASP A 131 -2.76 4.55 -9.75
N GLY A 132 -2.59 3.30 -9.29
CA GLY A 132 -1.35 2.55 -9.38
C GLY A 132 -0.21 3.18 -8.56
N GLU A 133 0.40 4.24 -9.11
CA GLU A 133 1.52 4.98 -8.53
C GLU A 133 1.21 6.47 -8.32
N VAL A 134 0.16 6.99 -8.96
CA VAL A 134 -0.12 8.43 -8.99
C VAL A 134 -1.34 8.75 -8.13
N TRP A 135 -1.24 9.78 -7.28
CA TRP A 135 -2.40 10.28 -6.55
C TRP A 135 -3.24 11.19 -7.45
N ARG A 136 -4.49 10.80 -7.69
CA ARG A 136 -5.48 11.53 -8.47
C ARG A 136 -6.50 12.17 -7.54
N ASP A 137 -7.00 13.35 -7.90
CA ASP A 137 -8.09 13.99 -7.16
C ASP A 137 -9.39 13.17 -7.33
N GLY A 138 -10.21 13.13 -6.29
CA GLY A 138 -11.55 12.53 -6.38
C GLY A 138 -12.47 13.35 -7.29
N VAL A 139 -13.45 12.69 -7.89
CA VAL A 139 -14.43 13.32 -8.77
C VAL A 139 -15.64 13.73 -7.93
N GLU A 140 -15.94 15.02 -7.93
CA GLU A 140 -17.21 15.55 -7.44
C GLU A 140 -18.19 15.56 -8.63
N PRO A 141 -19.38 14.94 -8.51
CA PRO A 141 -20.38 14.91 -9.59
C PRO A 141 -21.09 16.25 -9.79
#